data_AF-A0A438F3Z1-F1
#
_entry.id   AF-A0A438F3Z1-F1
#
_cell.length_a   1.000
_cell.length_b   1.000
_cell.length_c   1.000
_cell.angle_alpha   90.00
_cell.angle_beta   90.00
_cell.angle_gamma   90.00
#
_symmetry.space_group_name_H-M   'P 1'
#
loop_
_entity.id
_entity.type
_entity.pdbx_description
1 polymer ?
#
loop_
_entity_poly.entity_id
_entity_poly.type
_entity_poly.pdbx_seq_one_letter_code
_entity_poly.pdbx_strand_id
1 'polypeptide(L)'
;MAALEARPAPAAATDVFKRGKYTAKPITTCNAPKTLFIVTPDTEGTYPVLLFLHGYNICPCCYTNLLEHISSHGYIVVAPRLLSLCSLYGRPDINSAAEVANWLSSGLQPVLPENVVPDLSRLALAGHSRGVI
;
A
#
# COMPACT_ATOMS: atom_id res chain seq x y z
N MET A 1 -5.91 8.03 48.12
CA MET A 1 -6.45 7.70 46.79
C MET A 1 -5.51 6.70 46.16
N ALA A 2 -5.93 5.44 45.98
CA ALA A 2 -5.15 4.42 45.30
C ALA A 2 -5.41 4.54 43.79
N ALA A 3 -4.37 4.74 43.00
CA ALA A 3 -4.45 4.70 41.55
C ALA A 3 -4.62 3.26 41.10
N LEU A 4 -5.75 2.95 40.47
CA LEU A 4 -6.00 1.67 39.84
C LEU A 4 -5.30 1.68 38.48
N GLU A 5 -4.10 1.09 38.40
CA GLU A 5 -3.44 0.87 37.10
C GLU A 5 -4.22 -0.20 36.33
N ALA A 6 -4.89 0.22 35.26
CA ALA A 6 -5.49 -0.69 34.29
C ALA A 6 -4.38 -1.37 33.48
N ARG A 7 -4.14 -2.65 33.75
CA ARG A 7 -3.28 -3.51 32.93
C ARG A 7 -3.83 -3.56 31.50
N PRO A 8 -3.04 -3.27 30.44
CA PRO A 8 -3.49 -3.50 29.08
C PRO A 8 -3.81 -4.99 28.90
N ALA A 9 -4.99 -5.31 28.39
CA ALA A 9 -5.30 -6.66 27.98
C ALA A 9 -4.25 -7.12 26.95
N PRO A 10 -3.75 -8.37 27.01
CA PRO A 10 -2.81 -8.86 26.03
C PRO A 10 -3.49 -8.79 24.67
N ALA A 11 -2.92 -7.99 23.75
CA ALA A 11 -3.35 -8.01 22.36
C ALA A 11 -3.24 -9.46 21.89
N ALA A 12 -4.36 -10.08 21.49
CA ALA A 12 -4.33 -11.40 20.89
C ALA A 12 -3.35 -11.35 19.73
N ALA A 13 -2.23 -12.07 19.85
CA ALA A 13 -1.17 -12.05 18.86
C ALA A 13 -1.74 -12.62 17.55
N THR A 14 -2.07 -11.75 16.61
CA THR A 14 -2.41 -12.16 15.26
C THR A 14 -1.16 -12.74 14.61
N ASP A 15 -1.27 -13.99 14.16
CA ASP A 15 -0.23 -14.70 13.42
C ASP A 15 0.05 -13.94 12.10
N VAL A 16 1.16 -13.20 12.07
CA VAL A 16 1.49 -12.25 11.00
C VAL A 16 1.72 -12.91 9.63
N PHE A 17 1.88 -14.24 9.58
CA PHE A 17 2.04 -14.99 8.34
C PHE A 17 0.73 -15.57 7.81
N LYS A 18 -0.36 -15.54 8.60
CA LYS A 18 -1.69 -15.89 8.12
C LYS A 18 -2.34 -14.69 7.44
N ARG A 19 -3.16 -14.95 6.41
CA ARG A 19 -4.01 -13.90 5.82
C ARG A 19 -4.86 -13.26 6.93
N GLY A 20 -5.00 -11.94 6.84
CA GLY A 20 -5.81 -11.18 7.77
C GLY A 20 -7.31 -11.36 7.52
N LYS A 21 -8.13 -10.61 8.27
CA LYS A 21 -9.59 -10.76 8.28
C LYS A 21 -10.31 -10.22 7.04
N TYR A 22 -9.63 -9.42 6.20
CA TYR A 22 -10.24 -8.78 5.03
C TYR A 22 -9.95 -9.56 3.75
N THR A 23 -10.92 -9.60 2.84
CA THR A 23 -10.67 -10.05 1.47
C THR A 23 -10.00 -8.94 0.68
N ALA A 24 -8.86 -9.25 0.07
CA ALA A 24 -8.10 -8.32 -0.75
C ALA A 24 -8.54 -8.41 -2.22
N LYS A 25 -8.80 -7.26 -2.86
CA LYS A 25 -9.17 -7.16 -4.27
C LYS A 25 -8.12 -6.35 -5.03
N PRO A 26 -7.45 -6.94 -6.04
CA PRO A 26 -6.56 -6.21 -6.92
C PRO A 26 -7.35 -5.41 -7.95
N ILE A 27 -6.94 -4.18 -8.19
CA ILE A 27 -7.46 -3.28 -9.23
C ILE A 27 -6.28 -2.68 -9.98
N THR A 28 -6.46 -2.38 -11.27
CA THR A 28 -5.46 -1.69 -12.09
C THR A 28 -6.05 -0.41 -12.63
N THR A 29 -5.31 0.70 -12.54
CA THR A 29 -5.72 1.99 -13.11
C THR A 29 -4.62 2.62 -13.92
N CYS A 30 -5.00 3.21 -15.06
CA CYS A 30 -4.17 4.06 -15.91
C CYS A 30 -4.47 5.55 -15.75
N ASN A 31 -5.48 5.92 -14.94
CA ASN A 31 -5.89 7.30 -14.69
C ASN A 31 -5.05 7.97 -13.58
N ALA A 32 -3.73 7.72 -13.59
CA ALA A 32 -2.77 8.18 -12.61
C ALA A 32 -1.42 8.51 -13.30
N PRO A 33 -0.47 9.18 -12.63
CA PRO A 33 0.82 9.56 -13.23
C PRO A 33 1.64 8.38 -13.75
N LYS A 34 1.36 7.16 -13.25
CA LYS A 34 1.89 5.87 -13.69
C LYS A 34 0.75 4.86 -13.66
N THR A 35 0.88 3.77 -14.41
CA THR A 35 -0.01 2.61 -14.23
C THR A 35 0.14 2.08 -12.80
N LEU A 36 -0.95 2.02 -12.06
CA LEU A 36 -0.95 1.55 -10.67
C LEU A 36 -1.58 0.16 -10.60
N PHE A 37 -0.91 -0.74 -9.88
CA PHE A 37 -1.50 -1.95 -9.33
C PHE A 37 -1.87 -1.67 -7.88
N ILE A 38 -3.17 -1.64 -7.59
CA ILE A 38 -3.67 -1.33 -6.25
C ILE A 38 -4.31 -2.59 -5.68
N VAL A 39 -4.06 -2.88 -4.42
CA VAL A 39 -4.73 -3.96 -3.69
C VAL A 39 -5.45 -3.36 -2.50
N THR A 40 -6.76 -3.55 -2.44
CA THR A 40 -7.63 -2.90 -1.46
C THR A 40 -8.46 -3.93 -0.70
N PRO A 41 -8.79 -3.69 0.59
CA PRO A 41 -9.87 -4.39 1.26
C PRO A 41 -11.16 -4.16 0.49
N ASP A 42 -12.09 -5.11 0.57
CA ASP A 42 -13.40 -5.02 -0.06
C ASP A 42 -14.55 -4.65 0.90
N THR A 43 -14.22 -4.50 2.17
CA THR A 43 -15.15 -4.18 3.24
C THR A 43 -15.12 -2.67 3.48
N GLU A 44 -16.29 -2.09 3.77
CA GLU A 44 -16.42 -0.68 4.15
C GLU A 44 -15.47 -0.31 5.29
N GLY A 45 -14.83 0.85 5.18
CA GLY A 45 -13.99 1.39 6.24
C GLY A 45 -12.92 2.36 5.77
N THR A 46 -12.22 2.91 6.76
CA THR A 46 -11.09 3.82 6.56
C THR A 46 -9.79 3.07 6.81
N TYR A 47 -8.88 3.06 5.83
CA TYR A 47 -7.68 2.24 5.87
C TYR A 47 -6.39 3.05 5.64
N PRO A 48 -5.30 2.75 6.37
CA PRO A 48 -3.99 3.30 6.05
C PRO A 48 -3.54 2.91 4.64
N VAL A 49 -2.71 3.76 4.03
CA VAL A 49 -2.20 3.56 2.68
C VAL A 49 -0.74 3.13 2.73
N LEU A 50 -0.37 2.11 1.95
CA LEU A 50 1.00 1.69 1.73
C LEU A 50 1.39 1.96 0.27
N LEU A 51 2.34 2.86 0.04
CA LEU A 51 3.00 3.01 -1.25
C LEU A 51 4.12 1.96 -1.36
N PHE A 52 3.97 0.98 -2.25
CA PHE A 52 4.93 -0.11 -2.45
C PHE A 52 5.70 0.04 -3.77
N LEU A 53 7.02 0.18 -3.71
CA LEU A 53 7.89 0.35 -4.87
C LEU A 53 8.61 -0.96 -5.19
N HIS A 54 8.38 -1.50 -6.39
CA HIS A 54 9.04 -2.74 -6.82
C HIS A 54 10.53 -2.53 -7.12
N GLY A 55 11.30 -3.62 -7.08
CA GLY A 55 12.73 -3.62 -7.41
C GLY A 55 13.05 -3.54 -8.90
N TYR A 56 14.34 -3.67 -9.22
CA TYR A 56 14.83 -3.60 -10.60
C TYR A 56 14.33 -4.75 -11.47
N ASN A 57 13.83 -4.40 -12.66
CA ASN A 57 13.45 -5.33 -13.73
C ASN A 57 12.33 -6.34 -13.36
N ILE A 58 11.40 -5.89 -12.52
CA ILE A 58 10.22 -6.64 -12.09
C ILE A 58 8.99 -5.72 -12.09
N CYS A 59 7.79 -6.29 -11.95
CA CYS A 59 6.53 -5.54 -11.89
C CYS A 59 5.86 -5.65 -10.51
N PRO A 60 4.91 -4.76 -10.18
CA PRO A 60 4.04 -4.94 -9.02
C PRO A 60 3.35 -6.31 -8.96
N CYS A 61 2.97 -6.86 -10.11
CA CYS A 61 2.36 -8.18 -10.22
C CYS A 61 3.21 -9.34 -9.68
N CYS A 62 4.54 -9.19 -9.61
CA CYS A 62 5.39 -10.21 -8.99
C CYS A 62 5.20 -10.32 -7.47
N TYR A 63 4.56 -9.32 -6.85
CA TYR A 63 4.34 -9.24 -5.41
C TYR A 63 2.91 -9.54 -4.98
N THR A 64 2.02 -9.97 -5.89
CA THR A 64 0.58 -10.12 -5.63
C THR A 64 0.28 -10.82 -4.29
N ASN A 65 0.90 -11.96 -4.02
CA ASN A 65 0.71 -12.68 -2.75
C ASN A 65 1.05 -11.84 -1.51
N LEU A 66 2.15 -11.06 -1.57
CA LEU A 66 2.56 -10.18 -0.48
C LEU A 66 1.62 -8.97 -0.36
N LEU A 67 1.30 -8.31 -1.47
CA LEU A 67 0.47 -7.10 -1.44
C LEU A 67 -0.95 -7.40 -0.99
N GLU A 68 -1.52 -8.53 -1.43
CA GLU A 68 -2.80 -9.00 -0.92
C GLU A 68 -2.74 -9.47 0.53
N HIS A 69 -1.63 -10.06 0.98
CA HIS A 69 -1.45 -10.40 2.39
C HIS A 69 -1.47 -9.15 3.26
N ILE A 70 -0.75 -8.11 2.87
CA ILE A 70 -0.75 -6.82 3.56
C ILE A 70 -2.16 -6.21 3.53
N SER A 71 -2.82 -6.22 2.37
CA SER A 71 -4.18 -5.67 2.23
C SER A 71 -5.21 -6.44 3.07
N SER A 72 -5.08 -7.76 3.20
CA SER A 72 -5.93 -8.57 4.08
C SER A 72 -5.85 -8.19 5.56
N HIS A 73 -4.82 -7.45 5.97
CA HIS A 73 -4.67 -6.88 7.30
C HIS A 73 -5.22 -5.44 7.43
N GLY A 74 -5.87 -4.92 6.39
CA GLY A 74 -6.53 -3.62 6.41
C GLY A 74 -5.63 -2.48 5.94
N TYR A 75 -4.90 -2.69 4.84
CA TYR A 75 -4.15 -1.65 4.15
C TYR A 75 -4.64 -1.51 2.71
N ILE A 76 -4.72 -0.28 2.21
CA ILE A 76 -4.79 -0.02 0.78
C ILE A 76 -3.36 0.04 0.28
N VAL A 77 -2.96 -0.91 -0.56
CA VAL A 77 -1.61 -1.00 -1.10
C VAL A 77 -1.60 -0.42 -2.50
N VAL A 78 -0.84 0.63 -2.73
CA VAL A 78 -0.67 1.28 -4.04
C VAL A 78 0.72 0.96 -4.56
N ALA A 79 0.81 0.26 -5.69
CA ALA A 79 2.08 -0.15 -6.28
C ALA A 79 2.21 0.38 -7.72
N PRO A 80 2.96 1.48 -7.94
CA PRO A 80 3.18 2.01 -9.29
C PRO A 80 4.09 1.10 -10.10
N ARG A 81 3.82 1.01 -11.41
CA ARG A 81 4.72 0.40 -12.38
C ARG A 81 5.79 1.43 -12.78
N LEU A 82 7.02 1.21 -12.32
CA LEU A 82 8.17 2.08 -12.57
C LEU A 82 8.98 1.56 -13.76
N LEU A 83 9.51 2.47 -14.59
CA LEU A 83 10.28 2.12 -15.78
C LEU A 83 11.72 1.69 -15.38
N SER A 84 11.91 0.38 -15.19
CA SER A 84 13.18 -0.16 -14.69
C SER A 84 14.37 0.02 -15.63
N LEU A 85 14.15 0.01 -16.95
CA LEU A 85 15.18 -0.19 -17.99
C LEU A 85 16.20 0.96 -18.16
N CYS A 86 15.86 2.21 -17.82
CA CYS A 86 16.69 3.37 -18.18
C CYS A 86 17.41 4.04 -16.99
N SER A 87 17.18 3.58 -15.77
CA SER A 87 17.68 4.25 -14.57
C SER A 87 18.94 3.57 -14.03
N LEU A 88 20.07 3.79 -14.69
CA LEU A 88 21.40 3.51 -14.11
C LEU A 88 21.73 4.46 -12.92
N TYR A 89 20.87 5.45 -12.64
CA TYR A 89 21.11 6.53 -11.68
C TYR A 89 19.97 6.83 -10.68
N GLY A 90 18.96 5.95 -10.52
CA GLY A 90 17.91 6.01 -9.49
C GLY A 90 16.87 7.16 -9.60
N ARG A 91 17.26 8.34 -10.08
CA ARG A 91 16.47 9.59 -10.06
C ARG A 91 15.09 9.53 -10.76
N PRO A 92 14.93 8.89 -11.94
CA PRO A 92 13.62 8.80 -12.60
C PRO A 92 12.55 8.06 -11.78
N ASP A 93 12.96 7.09 -10.96
CA ASP A 93 12.04 6.29 -10.15
C ASP A 93 11.55 7.08 -8.93
N ILE A 94 12.43 7.87 -8.30
CA ILE A 94 12.07 8.76 -7.19
C ILE A 94 11.06 9.82 -7.63
N ASN A 95 11.28 10.46 -8.79
CA ASN A 95 10.34 11.45 -9.32
C ASN A 95 8.98 10.80 -9.62
N SER A 96 8.99 9.60 -10.19
CA SER A 96 7.76 8.84 -10.45
C SER A 96 7.02 8.48 -9.17
N ALA A 97 7.74 8.06 -8.12
CA ALA A 97 7.15 7.79 -6.81
C ALA A 97 6.57 9.06 -6.17
N ALA A 98 7.26 10.20 -6.29
CA ALA A 98 6.79 11.49 -5.81
C ALA A 98 5.53 11.98 -6.55
N GLU A 99 5.49 11.83 -7.88
CA GLU A 99 4.30 12.12 -8.69
C GLU A 99 3.09 11.31 -8.21
N VAL A 100 3.28 10.00 -7.97
CA VAL A 100 2.23 9.12 -7.48
C VAL A 100 1.82 9.51 -6.06
N ALA A 101 2.78 9.80 -5.17
CA ALA A 101 2.50 10.21 -3.79
C ALA A 101 1.67 11.51 -3.73
N ASN A 102 2.00 12.52 -4.55
CA ASN A 102 1.24 13.76 -4.66
C ASN A 102 -0.19 13.50 -5.19
N TRP A 103 -0.31 12.62 -6.18
CA TRP A 103 -1.60 12.23 -6.77
C TRP A 103 -2.54 11.52 -5.78
N LEU A 104 -2.02 10.82 -4.75
CA LEU A 104 -2.86 10.06 -3.79
C LEU A 104 -3.98 10.91 -3.18
N SER A 105 -3.69 12.17 -2.85
CA SER A 105 -4.61 13.10 -2.18
C SER A 105 -5.92 13.36 -2.93
N SER A 106 -5.90 13.38 -4.26
CA SER A 106 -7.04 13.73 -5.10
C SER A 106 -7.47 12.61 -6.03
N GLY A 107 -6.57 11.68 -6.37
CA GLY A 107 -6.81 10.66 -7.37
C GLY A 107 -7.06 9.26 -6.81
N LEU A 108 -6.74 8.98 -5.55
CA LEU A 108 -6.90 7.63 -5.00
C LEU A 108 -8.37 7.28 -4.72
N GLN A 109 -9.14 8.16 -4.09
CA GLN A 109 -10.54 7.86 -3.74
C GLN A 109 -11.42 7.46 -4.93
N PRO A 110 -11.35 8.15 -6.10
CA PRO A 110 -12.19 7.80 -7.26
C PRO A 110 -11.92 6.42 -7.88
N VAL A 111 -10.77 5.79 -7.57
CA VAL A 111 -10.43 4.47 -8.10
C VAL A 111 -10.73 3.33 -7.11
N LEU A 112 -11.09 3.65 -5.87
CA LEU A 112 -11.42 2.67 -4.84
C LEU A 112 -12.90 2.27 -4.90
N PRO A 113 -13.27 1.12 -4.31
CA PRO A 113 -14.67 0.79 -4.06
C PRO A 113 -15.37 1.89 -3.26
N GLU A 114 -16.67 2.10 -3.51
CA GLU A 114 -17.47 3.24 -3.01
C GLU A 114 -17.33 3.49 -1.49
N ASN A 115 -17.24 2.42 -0.70
CA ASN A 115 -17.21 2.49 0.76
C ASN A 115 -15.81 2.30 1.38
N VAL A 116 -14.75 2.32 0.56
CA VAL A 116 -13.37 2.22 1.02
C VAL A 116 -12.72 3.60 0.99
N VAL A 117 -12.32 4.09 2.15
CA VAL A 117 -11.76 5.44 2.32
C VAL A 117 -10.27 5.35 2.66
N PRO A 118 -9.36 6.01 1.90
CA PRO A 118 -7.94 6.03 2.20
C PRO A 118 -7.62 7.07 3.29
N ASP A 119 -6.89 6.65 4.31
CA ASP A 119 -6.32 7.52 5.35
C ASP A 119 -4.87 7.88 5.03
N LEU A 120 -4.70 9.04 4.40
CA LEU A 120 -3.38 9.56 4.04
C LEU A 120 -2.61 10.16 5.23
N SER A 121 -3.23 10.35 6.39
CA SER A 121 -2.51 10.67 7.63
C SER A 121 -1.69 9.48 8.13
N ARG A 122 -2.02 8.27 7.65
CA ARG A 122 -1.36 7.00 7.94
C ARG A 122 -0.78 6.38 6.67
N LEU A 123 0.05 7.17 5.97
CA LEU A 123 0.79 6.74 4.80
C LEU A 123 2.11 6.06 5.20
N ALA A 124 2.36 4.87 4.67
CA ALA A 124 3.63 4.17 4.75
C ALA A 124 4.28 4.04 3.37
N LEU A 125 5.61 4.02 3.34
CA LEU A 125 6.42 3.74 2.15
C LEU A 125 7.21 2.45 2.37
N ALA A 126 7.16 1.54 1.42
CA ALA A 126 7.97 0.33 1.41
C ALA A 126 8.41 -0.01 -0.02
N GLY A 127 9.37 -0.92 -0.13
CA GLY A 127 9.77 -1.43 -1.43
C GLY A 127 10.72 -2.61 -1.32
N HIS A 128 11.18 -3.08 -2.47
CA HIS A 128 12.19 -4.14 -2.55
C HIS A 128 13.40 -3.68 -3.35
N SER A 129 14.62 -3.92 -2.84
CA SER A 129 15.88 -3.61 -3.52
C SER A 129 15.91 -2.14 -3.97
N ARG A 130 16.06 -1.86 -5.28
CA ARG A 130 16.03 -0.50 -5.86
C ARG A 130 14.75 0.28 -5.55
N GLY A 131 13.63 -0.39 -5.22
CA GLY A 131 12.43 0.31 -4.78
C GLY A 131 12.60 1.05 -3.44
N VAL A 132 13.68 0.80 -2.69
CA VAL A 132 13.96 1.43 -1.38
C VAL A 132 15.16 2.37 -1.41
N ILE A 133 16.04 2.27 -2.41
CA ILE A 133 17.33 2.96 -2.51
C ILE A 133 17.30 3.96 -3.67
#